data_AF-A0A6G8CID5-F1
#
_entry.id   AF-A0A6G8CID5-F1
#
_cell.length_a   1.000
_cell.length_b   1.000
_cell.length_c   1.000
_cell.angle_alpha   90.00
_cell.angle_beta   90.00
_cell.angle_gamma   90.00
#
_symmetry.space_group_name_H-M   'P 1'
#
loop_
_entity.id
_entity.type
_entity.pdbx_description
1 polymer ?
#
loop_
_entity_poly.entity_id
_entity_poly.type
_entity_poly.pdbx_seq_one_letter_code
_entity_poly.pdbx_strand_id
1 'polypeptide(L)'
;MTHPIPWHELEPGDHRICCPACGTKPRKKDMGVTILSHDHGIAHCFKCGLIVSKRDERELSDTERKAYKRRMDALRKQHDAEQRERQAQAAAEAGLRWLASAPVLDHPYLTAKGVKAHGLRVLDGVLLVPVRDSNGVLHSLQTIDRSGDKRFLFGGRVKGCYHSIGRPSGLIVIAEGYATASTIHEDAGSAVAVAFNSGNLLPVAKALRAKYPCIDLYIAADDDWTTPGNPGLTAATEAARAVGGLLMKPDFNGLQRGPKDSDFNDLKRLIQEKEASQ
;
A
#
# COMPACT_ATOMS: atom_id res chain seq x y z
N MET A 1 -15.93 23.76 23.89
CA MET A 1 -17.29 23.18 23.76
C MET A 1 -17.18 21.98 22.83
N THR A 2 -17.29 20.77 23.37
CA THR A 2 -17.33 19.53 22.59
C THR A 2 -18.72 19.39 21.99
N HIS A 3 -18.85 19.52 20.67
CA HIS A 3 -20.12 19.22 20.01
C HIS A 3 -20.35 17.70 20.06
N PRO A 4 -21.49 17.19 20.55
CA PRO A 4 -21.76 15.76 20.51
C PRO A 4 -21.91 15.28 19.07
N ILE A 5 -21.65 13.98 18.84
CA ILE A 5 -21.92 13.35 17.54
C ILE A 5 -23.44 13.36 17.33
N PRO A 6 -23.96 13.86 16.19
CA PRO A 6 -25.39 14.04 15.97
C PRO A 6 -26.04 12.72 15.54
N TRP A 7 -26.02 11.72 16.43
CA TRP A 7 -26.49 10.35 16.13
C TRP A 7 -27.91 10.29 15.56
N HIS A 8 -28.81 11.18 15.99
CA HIS A 8 -30.21 11.23 15.58
C HIS A 8 -30.46 12.00 14.28
N GLU A 9 -29.47 12.76 13.79
CA GLU A 9 -29.59 13.53 12.54
C GLU A 9 -29.01 12.76 11.34
N LEU A 10 -28.35 11.63 11.61
CA LEU A 10 -27.72 10.80 10.60
C LEU A 10 -28.59 9.58 10.30
N GLU A 11 -29.02 9.45 9.04
CA GLU A 11 -29.71 8.27 8.55
C GLU A 11 -28.84 7.01 8.69
N PRO A 12 -29.39 5.78 8.75
CA PRO A 12 -28.55 4.60 8.84
C PRO A 12 -27.68 4.43 7.58
N GLY A 13 -26.37 4.20 7.77
CA GLY A 13 -25.36 4.21 6.72
C GLY A 13 -24.03 4.81 7.18
N ASP A 14 -23.11 4.99 6.23
CA ASP A 14 -21.79 5.58 6.49
C ASP A 14 -21.77 7.07 6.21
N HIS A 15 -21.32 7.83 7.21
CA HIS A 15 -21.22 9.28 7.20
C HIS A 15 -19.81 9.73 7.49
N ARG A 16 -19.53 10.97 7.10
CA ARG A 16 -18.25 11.62 7.31
C ARG A 16 -18.50 12.98 7.93
N ILE A 17 -18.09 13.15 9.19
CA ILE A 17 -18.29 14.37 9.98
C ILE A 17 -16.94 14.94 10.45
N CYS A 18 -16.96 16.20 10.90
CA CYS A 18 -15.84 16.80 11.61
C CYS A 18 -15.70 16.15 12.99
N CYS A 19 -14.49 15.73 13.35
CA CYS A 19 -14.26 15.14 14.67
C CYS A 19 -14.53 16.17 15.77
N PRO A 20 -15.39 15.89 16.76
CA PRO A 20 -15.70 16.85 17.82
C PRO A 20 -14.57 17.08 18.82
N ALA A 21 -13.60 16.16 18.89
CA ALA A 21 -12.46 16.26 19.82
C ALA A 21 -11.24 16.97 19.21
N CYS A 22 -10.93 16.75 17.93
CA CYS A 22 -9.69 17.26 17.30
C CYS A 22 -9.90 18.00 15.97
N GLY A 23 -11.15 18.15 15.55
CA GLY A 23 -11.53 18.84 14.32
C GLY A 23 -11.47 20.35 14.52
N THR A 24 -10.61 21.02 13.74
CA THR A 24 -10.39 22.47 13.83
C THR A 24 -11.12 23.25 12.72
N LYS A 25 -11.71 22.56 11.73
CA LYS A 25 -12.41 23.15 10.59
C LYS A 25 -13.66 22.32 10.23
N PRO A 26 -14.87 22.89 10.18
CA PRO A 26 -16.11 22.16 9.89
C PRO A 26 -16.12 21.38 8.56
N ARG A 27 -15.35 21.86 7.57
CA ARG A 27 -15.22 21.20 6.25
C ARG A 27 -14.35 19.94 6.27
N LYS A 28 -13.54 19.71 7.30
CA LYS A 28 -12.65 18.54 7.38
C LYS A 28 -13.40 17.36 7.98
N LYS A 29 -13.64 16.33 7.18
CA LYS A 29 -14.38 15.13 7.59
C LYS A 29 -13.45 14.05 8.15
N ASP A 30 -12.82 14.39 9.28
CA ASP A 30 -11.79 13.59 9.96
C ASP A 30 -12.34 12.36 10.70
N MET A 31 -13.67 12.25 10.86
CA MET A 31 -14.34 11.15 11.55
C MET A 31 -15.30 10.42 10.60
N GLY A 32 -15.19 9.09 10.57
CA GLY A 32 -16.17 8.20 9.97
C GLY A 32 -17.21 7.82 11.01
N VAL A 33 -18.48 7.84 10.63
CA VAL A 33 -19.60 7.46 11.50
C VAL A 33 -20.46 6.46 10.75
N THR A 34 -20.51 5.24 11.23
CA THR A 34 -21.42 4.21 10.74
C THR A 34 -22.63 4.14 11.66
N ILE A 35 -23.77 4.57 11.16
CA ILE A 35 -25.06 4.46 11.85
C ILE A 35 -25.70 3.14 11.45
N LEU A 36 -25.86 2.23 12.42
CA LEU A 36 -26.54 0.95 12.21
C LEU A 36 -28.06 1.12 12.34
N SER A 37 -28.54 1.94 13.28
CA SER A 37 -29.95 2.32 13.49
C SER A 37 -30.04 3.68 14.20
N HIS A 38 -31.25 4.22 14.41
CA HIS A 38 -31.48 5.51 15.10
C HIS A 38 -30.75 5.62 16.47
N ASP A 39 -30.50 4.49 17.14
CA ASP A 39 -29.83 4.43 18.44
C ASP A 39 -28.59 3.52 18.48
N HIS A 40 -28.13 3.01 17.33
CA HIS A 40 -26.93 2.18 17.25
C HIS A 40 -25.97 2.71 16.20
N GLY A 41 -24.71 2.94 16.58
CA GLY A 41 -23.67 3.34 15.63
C GLY A 41 -22.27 3.31 16.23
N ILE A 42 -21.28 3.41 15.36
CA ILE A 42 -19.88 3.56 15.74
C ILE A 42 -19.27 4.73 14.99
N ALA A 43 -18.50 5.54 15.68
CA ALA A 43 -17.77 6.65 15.14
C ALA A 43 -16.29 6.46 15.43
N HIS A 44 -15.45 6.67 14.41
CA HIS A 44 -14.00 6.55 14.52
C HIS A 44 -13.32 7.75 13.86
N CYS A 45 -12.49 8.46 14.65
CA CYS A 45 -11.66 9.55 14.15
C CYS A 45 -10.35 9.02 13.59
N PHE A 46 -10.10 9.25 12.31
CA PHE A 46 -8.85 8.85 11.65
C PHE A 46 -7.65 9.71 12.04
N LYS A 47 -7.86 10.85 12.73
CA LYS A 47 -6.81 11.79 13.11
C LYS A 47 -6.33 11.62 14.56
N CYS A 48 -7.24 11.51 15.52
CA CYS A 48 -6.89 11.39 16.94
C CYS A 48 -7.22 10.02 17.56
N GLY A 49 -7.77 9.08 16.78
CA GLY A 49 -8.10 7.73 17.25
C GLY A 49 -9.33 7.65 18.17
N LEU A 50 -10.09 8.74 18.37
CA LEU A 50 -11.32 8.71 19.15
C LEU A 50 -12.32 7.70 18.56
N ILE A 51 -12.74 6.73 19.38
CA ILE A 51 -13.82 5.79 19.08
C ILE A 51 -14.99 6.08 20.02
N VAL A 52 -16.18 6.28 19.46
CA VAL A 52 -17.43 6.44 20.20
C VAL A 52 -18.45 5.47 19.63
N SER A 53 -19.06 4.64 20.46
CA SER A 53 -20.18 3.80 20.04
C SER A 53 -21.45 4.21 20.76
N LYS A 54 -22.55 4.31 20.03
CA LYS A 54 -23.91 4.35 20.59
C LYS A 54 -24.51 2.96 20.40
N ARG A 55 -25.07 2.38 21.45
CA ARG A 55 -25.79 1.11 21.37
C ARG A 55 -27.16 1.31 21.99
N ASP A 56 -28.18 0.94 21.26
CA ASP A 56 -29.50 0.71 21.84
C ASP A 56 -29.41 -0.52 22.74
N GLU A 57 -29.73 -0.38 24.03
CA GLU A 57 -29.74 -1.51 24.98
C GLU A 57 -30.94 -2.44 24.71
N ARG A 58 -31.86 -2.05 23.84
CA ARG A 58 -32.95 -2.91 23.37
C ARG A 58 -32.44 -3.99 22.43
N GLU A 59 -32.83 -5.24 22.72
CA GLU A 59 -32.63 -6.34 21.79
C GLU A 59 -33.43 -6.13 20.50
N LEU A 60 -32.74 -6.11 19.36
CA LEU A 60 -33.40 -6.14 18.05
C LEU A 60 -34.21 -7.43 17.91
N SER A 61 -35.47 -7.31 17.50
CA SER A 61 -36.29 -8.46 17.11
C SER A 61 -35.69 -9.16 15.89
N ASP A 62 -36.06 -10.42 15.65
CA ASP A 62 -35.56 -11.20 14.51
C ASP A 62 -35.88 -10.56 13.16
N THR A 63 -37.02 -9.86 13.05
CA THR A 63 -37.42 -9.14 11.85
C THR A 63 -36.52 -7.93 11.61
N GLU A 64 -36.23 -7.15 12.66
CA GLU A 64 -35.31 -6.01 12.61
C GLU A 64 -33.88 -6.45 12.28
N ARG A 65 -33.37 -7.54 12.90
CA ARG A 65 -32.05 -8.11 12.60
C ARG A 65 -31.93 -8.54 11.13
N LYS A 66 -32.96 -9.21 10.60
CA LYS A 66 -32.98 -9.64 9.19
C LYS A 66 -33.04 -8.45 8.23
N ALA A 67 -33.88 -7.44 8.50
CA ALA A 67 -33.97 -6.23 7.70
C ALA A 67 -32.65 -5.46 7.71
N TYR A 68 -32.03 -5.33 8.89
CA TYR A 68 -30.72 -4.71 9.06
C TYR A 68 -29.62 -5.42 8.26
N LYS A 69 -29.51 -6.75 8.39
CA LYS A 69 -28.54 -7.54 7.61
C LYS A 69 -28.72 -7.35 6.10
N ARG A 70 -29.97 -7.38 5.61
CA ARG A 70 -30.28 -7.13 4.19
C ARG A 70 -29.83 -5.74 3.73
N ARG A 71 -30.04 -4.71 4.55
CA ARG A 71 -29.61 -3.33 4.25
C ARG A 71 -28.08 -3.22 4.19
N MET A 72 -27.38 -3.80 5.17
CA MET A 72 -25.91 -3.79 5.18
C MET A 72 -25.32 -4.57 4.01
N ASP A 73 -25.88 -5.73 3.68
CA ASP A 73 -25.46 -6.52 2.52
C ASP A 73 -25.68 -5.74 1.21
N ALA A 74 -26.78 -4.99 1.09
CA ALA A 74 -27.06 -4.15 -0.06
C ALA A 74 -26.06 -2.98 -0.19
N LEU A 75 -25.79 -2.26 0.91
CA LEU A 75 -24.80 -1.17 0.92
C LEU A 75 -23.39 -1.68 0.59
N ARG A 76 -22.99 -2.83 1.14
CA ARG A 76 -21.71 -3.45 0.82
C ARG A 76 -21.61 -3.79 -0.67
N LYS A 77 -22.66 -4.40 -1.25
CA LYS A 77 -22.71 -4.71 -2.68
C LYS A 77 -22.63 -3.47 -3.55
N GLN A 78 -23.30 -2.39 -3.16
CA GLN A 78 -23.24 -1.11 -3.87
C GLN A 78 -21.82 -0.52 -3.82
N HIS A 79 -21.22 -0.45 -2.63
CA HIS A 79 -19.85 0.04 -2.47
C HIS A 79 -18.85 -0.80 -3.27
N ASP A 80 -18.95 -2.12 -3.21
CA ASP A 80 -18.09 -3.02 -3.97
C ASP A 80 -18.26 -2.83 -5.48
N ALA A 81 -19.48 -2.50 -5.96
CA ALA A 81 -19.73 -2.19 -7.36
C ALA A 81 -19.09 -0.86 -7.78
N GLU A 82 -19.28 0.21 -6.99
CA GLU A 82 -18.67 1.52 -7.23
C GLU A 82 -17.14 1.46 -7.23
N GLN A 83 -16.55 0.67 -6.31
CA GLN A 83 -15.11 0.45 -6.28
C GLN A 83 -14.61 -0.30 -7.53
N ARG A 84 -15.34 -1.34 -7.98
CA ARG A 84 -14.99 -2.07 -9.21
C ARG A 84 -15.05 -1.16 -10.44
N GLU A 85 -16.07 -0.34 -10.56
CA GLU A 85 -16.20 0.60 -11.67
C GLU A 85 -15.06 1.62 -11.68
N ARG A 86 -14.75 2.22 -10.52
CA ARG A 86 -13.63 3.15 -10.38
C ARG A 86 -12.29 2.50 -10.75
N GLN A 87 -12.06 1.27 -10.31
CA GLN A 87 -10.86 0.52 -10.64
C GLN A 87 -10.78 0.18 -12.13
N ALA A 88 -11.91 -0.15 -12.77
CA ALA A 88 -11.96 -0.40 -14.21
C ALA A 88 -11.62 0.85 -15.02
N GLN A 89 -12.15 2.01 -14.62
CA GLN A 89 -11.83 3.29 -15.25
C GLN A 89 -10.33 3.63 -15.10
N ALA A 90 -9.78 3.48 -13.90
CA ALA A 90 -8.36 3.71 -13.65
C ALA A 90 -7.45 2.72 -14.40
N ALA A 91 -7.84 1.46 -14.53
CA ALA A 91 -7.11 0.47 -15.32
C ALA A 91 -7.09 0.82 -16.82
N ALA A 92 -8.22 1.30 -17.37
CA ALA A 92 -8.29 1.78 -18.74
C ALA A 92 -7.37 3.00 -18.98
N GLU A 93 -7.41 3.98 -18.07
CA GLU A 93 -6.52 5.15 -18.12
C GLU A 93 -5.04 4.75 -18.00
N ALA A 94 -4.71 3.84 -17.08
CA ALA A 94 -3.37 3.27 -16.95
C ALA A 94 -2.89 2.63 -18.26
N GLY A 95 -3.77 1.89 -18.94
CA GLY A 95 -3.50 1.31 -20.25
C GLY A 95 -3.16 2.35 -21.31
N LEU A 96 -3.96 3.43 -21.41
CA LEU A 96 -3.71 4.53 -22.36
C LEU A 96 -2.37 5.22 -22.10
N ARG A 97 -2.08 5.58 -20.84
CA ARG A 97 -0.79 6.19 -20.46
C ARG A 97 0.39 5.25 -20.73
N TRP A 98 0.23 3.96 -20.45
CA TRP A 98 1.25 2.95 -20.72
C TRP A 98 1.56 2.84 -22.21
N LEU A 99 0.54 2.81 -23.07
CA LEU A 99 0.71 2.77 -24.52
C LEU A 99 1.39 4.02 -25.07
N ALA A 100 1.07 5.21 -24.55
CA ALA A 100 1.66 6.48 -24.97
C ALA A 100 3.10 6.70 -24.48
N SER A 101 3.51 6.01 -23.41
CA SER A 101 4.84 6.15 -22.82
C SER A 101 5.95 5.52 -23.66
N ALA A 102 7.21 5.88 -23.42
CA ALA A 102 8.39 5.33 -24.09
C ALA A 102 9.25 4.49 -23.12
N PRO A 103 10.13 3.59 -23.61
CA PRO A 103 11.18 2.99 -22.79
C PRO A 103 12.05 4.06 -22.10
N VAL A 104 12.46 3.79 -20.87
CA VAL A 104 13.34 4.71 -20.11
C VAL A 104 14.78 4.54 -20.59
N LEU A 105 15.40 5.63 -21.02
CA LEU A 105 16.85 5.68 -21.30
C LEU A 105 17.60 6.15 -20.05
N ASP A 106 17.19 7.29 -19.51
CA ASP A 106 17.68 7.86 -18.27
C ASP A 106 16.53 8.50 -17.47
N HIS A 107 16.74 8.69 -16.17
CA HIS A 107 15.85 9.48 -15.34
C HIS A 107 16.54 9.89 -14.03
N PRO A 108 16.38 11.15 -13.55
CA PRO A 108 17.06 11.64 -12.34
C PRO A 108 16.87 10.75 -11.11
N TYR A 109 15.66 10.23 -10.89
CA TYR A 109 15.38 9.30 -9.80
C TYR A 109 16.22 8.00 -9.87
N LEU A 110 16.36 7.41 -11.07
CA LEU A 110 17.11 6.16 -11.26
C LEU A 110 18.60 6.39 -11.04
N THR A 111 19.13 7.50 -11.57
CA THR A 111 20.52 7.91 -11.36
C THR A 111 20.80 8.16 -9.88
N ALA A 112 19.94 8.93 -9.19
CA ALA A 112 20.09 9.24 -7.77
C ALA A 112 20.02 7.99 -6.89
N LYS A 113 19.21 7.00 -7.29
CA LYS A 113 19.10 5.72 -6.59
C LYS A 113 20.11 4.66 -7.06
N GLY A 114 20.91 4.94 -8.09
CA GLY A 114 21.90 4.00 -8.61
C GLY A 114 21.31 2.69 -9.12
N VAL A 115 20.12 2.73 -9.73
CA VAL A 115 19.36 1.54 -10.18
C VAL A 115 18.90 1.66 -11.63
N LYS A 116 18.72 0.52 -12.31
CA LYS A 116 18.24 0.48 -13.70
C LYS A 116 16.71 0.54 -13.79
N ALA A 117 16.23 0.74 -15.01
CA ALA A 117 14.81 0.94 -15.28
C ALA A 117 13.96 -0.33 -15.29
N HIS A 118 14.51 -1.55 -15.45
CA HIS A 118 13.77 -2.83 -15.35
C HIS A 118 12.30 -2.85 -15.79
N GLY A 119 12.03 -2.43 -17.02
CA GLY A 119 10.69 -2.44 -17.61
C GLY A 119 9.79 -1.26 -17.22
N LEU A 120 10.30 -0.27 -16.48
CA LEU A 120 9.68 1.05 -16.34
C LEU A 120 9.56 1.74 -17.70
N ARG A 121 8.60 2.65 -17.81
CA ARG A 121 8.42 3.54 -18.97
C ARG A 121 8.44 5.00 -18.52
N VAL A 122 8.58 5.92 -19.45
CA VAL A 122 8.53 7.36 -19.20
C VAL A 122 7.47 8.02 -20.07
N LEU A 123 6.70 8.92 -19.48
CA LEU A 123 5.75 9.78 -20.18
C LEU A 123 5.89 11.19 -19.62
N ASP A 124 6.12 12.18 -20.50
CA ASP A 124 6.29 13.60 -20.13
C ASP A 124 7.32 13.83 -19.00
N GLY A 125 8.41 13.05 -19.01
CA GLY A 125 9.48 13.14 -18.02
C GLY A 125 9.13 12.57 -16.64
N VAL A 126 8.05 11.79 -16.52
CA VAL A 126 7.63 11.07 -15.32
C VAL A 126 7.78 9.57 -15.54
N LEU A 127 8.42 8.87 -14.62
CA LEU A 127 8.51 7.41 -14.65
C LEU A 127 7.15 6.78 -14.34
N LEU A 128 6.84 5.70 -15.06
CA LEU A 128 5.68 4.86 -14.88
C LEU A 128 6.12 3.46 -14.46
N VAL A 129 5.77 3.09 -13.22
CA VAL A 129 5.88 1.72 -12.70
C VAL A 129 4.54 1.01 -12.87
N PRO A 130 4.47 -0.09 -13.65
CA PRO A 130 3.22 -0.78 -13.87
C PRO A 130 2.78 -1.55 -12.62
N VAL A 131 1.52 -1.40 -12.23
CA VAL A 131 0.92 -2.12 -11.09
C VAL A 131 0.07 -3.25 -11.65
N ARG A 132 0.59 -4.48 -11.60
CA ARG A 132 -0.04 -5.65 -12.23
C ARG A 132 -0.46 -6.70 -11.21
N ASP A 133 -1.53 -7.44 -11.51
CA ASP A 133 -1.88 -8.61 -10.70
C ASP A 133 -1.00 -9.83 -11.05
N SER A 134 -1.24 -10.95 -10.36
CA SER A 134 -0.52 -12.21 -10.57
C SER A 134 -0.71 -12.79 -11.98
N ASN A 135 -1.73 -12.37 -12.74
CA ASN A 135 -1.96 -12.76 -14.12
C ASN A 135 -1.28 -11.81 -15.13
N GLY A 136 -0.62 -10.75 -14.65
CA GLY A 136 0.05 -9.75 -15.48
C GLY A 136 -0.87 -8.65 -16.01
N VAL A 137 -2.14 -8.62 -15.59
CA VAL A 137 -3.11 -7.60 -16.01
C VAL A 137 -2.76 -6.27 -15.34
N LEU A 138 -2.71 -5.19 -16.12
CA LEU A 138 -2.44 -3.84 -15.62
C LEU A 138 -3.69 -3.28 -14.94
N HIS A 139 -3.55 -2.88 -13.67
CA HIS A 139 -4.64 -2.32 -12.86
C HIS A 139 -4.43 -0.86 -12.45
N SER A 140 -3.18 -0.40 -12.43
CA SER A 140 -2.81 0.96 -12.04
C SER A 140 -1.39 1.30 -12.50
N LEU A 141 -0.94 2.52 -12.22
CA LEU A 141 0.44 2.97 -12.36
C LEU A 141 0.88 3.62 -11.04
N GLN A 142 2.14 3.42 -10.66
CA GLN A 142 2.82 4.34 -9.76
C GLN A 142 3.69 5.27 -10.61
N THR A 143 3.50 6.57 -10.47
CA THR A 143 4.31 7.60 -11.10
C THR A 143 5.45 8.01 -10.17
N ILE A 144 6.63 8.26 -10.72
CA ILE A 144 7.76 8.85 -9.98
C ILE A 144 8.26 10.05 -10.79
N ASP A 145 8.17 11.24 -10.22
CA ASP A 145 8.65 12.45 -10.88
C ASP A 145 10.16 12.66 -10.70
N ARG A 146 10.67 13.79 -11.22
CA ARG A 146 12.09 14.12 -11.18
C ARG A 146 12.65 14.32 -9.76
N SER A 147 11.84 14.75 -8.80
CA SER A 147 12.24 14.86 -7.38
C SER A 147 12.20 13.50 -6.67
N GLY A 148 11.61 12.49 -7.29
CA GLY A 148 11.43 11.17 -6.70
C GLY A 148 10.11 11.03 -5.93
N ASP A 149 9.20 12.00 -6.05
CA ASP A 149 7.89 11.92 -5.42
C ASP A 149 7.04 10.87 -6.13
N LYS A 150 6.54 9.92 -5.33
CA LYS A 150 5.80 8.76 -5.83
C LYS A 150 4.30 8.96 -5.61
N ARG A 151 3.50 8.70 -6.64
CA ARG A 151 2.03 8.77 -6.56
C ARG A 151 1.40 7.61 -7.30
N PHE A 152 0.28 7.11 -6.80
CA PHE A 152 -0.52 6.14 -7.56
C PHE A 152 -1.55 6.86 -8.43
N LEU A 153 -1.92 6.22 -9.54
CA LEU A 153 -3.08 6.63 -10.31
C LEU A 153 -4.34 6.54 -9.44
N PHE A 154 -5.07 7.65 -9.37
CA PHE A 154 -6.25 7.75 -8.52
C PHE A 154 -7.30 6.70 -8.91
N GLY A 155 -7.87 6.02 -7.92
CA GLY A 155 -8.86 4.97 -8.15
C GLY A 155 -8.29 3.63 -8.62
N GLY A 156 -7.00 3.56 -8.98
CA GLY A 156 -6.35 2.34 -9.43
C GLY A 156 -6.17 1.32 -8.29
N ARG A 157 -6.31 0.04 -8.62
CA ARG A 157 -6.09 -1.05 -7.66
C ARG A 157 -4.58 -1.27 -7.47
N VAL A 158 -4.13 -1.19 -6.21
CA VAL A 158 -2.76 -1.54 -5.80
C VAL A 158 -2.74 -2.83 -4.98
N LYS A 159 -3.77 -3.08 -4.18
CA LYS A 159 -3.83 -4.23 -3.26
C LYS A 159 -3.67 -5.56 -3.99
N GLY A 160 -2.63 -6.31 -3.62
CA GLY A 160 -2.25 -7.60 -4.20
C GLY A 160 -1.64 -7.50 -5.60
N CYS A 161 -1.39 -6.29 -6.10
CA CYS A 161 -0.69 -6.03 -7.36
C CYS A 161 0.76 -5.62 -7.07
N TYR A 162 1.66 -5.91 -8.01
CA TYR A 162 3.10 -5.71 -7.88
C TYR A 162 3.73 -5.36 -9.24
N HIS A 163 4.96 -4.86 -9.21
CA HIS A 163 5.84 -4.82 -10.40
C HIS A 163 6.86 -5.95 -10.31
N SER A 164 7.04 -6.73 -11.38
CA SER A 164 7.99 -7.84 -11.41
C SER A 164 9.27 -7.45 -12.13
N ILE A 165 10.42 -7.83 -11.57
CA ILE A 165 11.73 -7.71 -12.22
C ILE A 165 12.41 -9.08 -12.22
N GLY A 166 13.01 -9.46 -13.35
CA GLY A 166 13.61 -10.78 -13.55
C GLY A 166 12.59 -11.90 -13.78
N ARG A 167 13.08 -13.15 -13.85
CA ARG A 167 12.26 -14.35 -14.05
C ARG A 167 12.37 -15.26 -12.82
N PRO A 168 11.25 -15.66 -12.20
CA PRO A 168 11.27 -16.57 -11.05
C PRO A 168 12.05 -17.85 -11.34
N SER A 169 13.00 -18.18 -10.48
CA SER A 169 13.82 -19.40 -10.56
C SER A 169 14.23 -19.82 -9.16
N GLY A 170 13.51 -20.79 -8.57
CA GLY A 170 13.75 -21.28 -7.21
C GLY A 170 13.28 -20.34 -6.10
N LEU A 171 13.46 -19.03 -6.25
CA LEU A 171 13.04 -18.02 -5.28
C LEU A 171 12.44 -16.75 -5.92
N ILE A 172 11.66 -16.02 -5.13
CA ILE A 172 11.22 -14.64 -5.39
C ILE A 172 11.45 -13.80 -4.13
N VAL A 173 12.04 -12.61 -4.28
CA VAL A 173 12.13 -11.62 -3.21
C VAL A 173 11.04 -10.57 -3.36
N ILE A 174 10.27 -10.31 -2.32
CA ILE A 174 9.23 -9.28 -2.27
C ILE A 174 9.77 -8.12 -1.46
N ALA A 175 9.92 -6.95 -2.08
CA ALA A 175 10.40 -5.74 -1.41
C ALA A 175 9.36 -4.64 -1.44
N GLU A 176 9.41 -3.73 -0.47
CA GLU A 176 8.50 -2.60 -0.38
C GLU A 176 8.68 -1.62 -1.56
N GLY A 177 9.88 -1.05 -1.71
CA GLY A 177 10.17 -0.03 -2.71
C GLY A 177 10.78 -0.56 -4.01
N TYR A 178 10.61 0.21 -5.09
CA TYR A 178 11.23 -0.08 -6.39
C TYR A 178 12.77 -0.10 -6.30
N ALA A 179 13.39 0.90 -5.67
CA ALA A 179 14.84 0.99 -5.55
C ALA A 179 15.41 -0.20 -4.76
N THR A 180 14.78 -0.58 -3.65
CA THR A 180 15.11 -1.77 -2.84
C THR A 180 15.07 -3.04 -3.68
N ALA A 181 13.94 -3.29 -4.38
CA ALA A 181 13.79 -4.45 -5.25
C ALA A 181 14.84 -4.48 -6.37
N SER A 182 15.04 -3.35 -7.04
CA SER A 182 15.99 -3.20 -8.14
C SER A 182 17.42 -3.48 -7.69
N THR A 183 17.80 -2.97 -6.51
CA THR A 183 19.11 -3.21 -5.90
C THR A 183 19.31 -4.70 -5.66
N ILE A 184 18.35 -5.37 -5.03
CA ILE A 184 18.40 -6.82 -4.76
C ILE A 184 18.51 -7.61 -6.07
N HIS A 185 17.75 -7.23 -7.10
CA HIS A 185 17.83 -7.90 -8.40
C HIS A 185 19.20 -7.71 -9.07
N GLU A 186 19.74 -6.50 -9.05
CA GLU A 186 21.01 -6.19 -9.70
C GLU A 186 22.20 -6.83 -8.99
N ASP A 187 22.16 -6.97 -7.67
CA ASP A 187 23.27 -7.52 -6.89
C ASP A 187 23.22 -9.05 -6.80
N ALA A 188 22.01 -9.63 -6.63
CA ALA A 188 21.86 -11.06 -6.42
C ALA A 188 21.35 -11.83 -7.65
N GLY A 189 20.87 -11.15 -8.69
CA GLY A 189 20.24 -11.78 -9.87
C GLY A 189 18.85 -12.38 -9.61
N SER A 190 18.36 -12.29 -8.37
CA SER A 190 17.08 -12.85 -7.92
C SER A 190 15.88 -12.22 -8.62
N ALA A 191 14.84 -13.01 -8.89
CA ALA A 191 13.55 -12.45 -9.30
C ALA A 191 12.93 -11.68 -8.13
N VAL A 192 12.40 -10.48 -8.41
CA VAL A 192 11.83 -9.63 -7.37
C VAL A 192 10.44 -9.11 -7.72
N ALA A 193 9.64 -8.84 -6.69
CA ALA A 193 8.34 -8.21 -6.77
C ALA A 193 8.29 -6.95 -5.90
N VAL A 194 7.98 -5.82 -6.51
CA VAL A 194 7.78 -4.53 -5.82
C VAL A 194 6.37 -4.47 -5.28
N ALA A 195 6.21 -4.44 -3.95
CA ALA A 195 4.93 -4.34 -3.28
C ALA A 195 4.41 -2.89 -3.18
N PHE A 196 5.26 -1.90 -3.44
CA PHE A 196 4.99 -0.46 -3.44
C PHE A 196 4.80 0.22 -2.07
N ASN A 197 4.39 -0.52 -1.03
CA ASN A 197 4.31 -0.07 0.36
C ASN A 197 4.20 -1.28 1.31
N SER A 198 4.53 -1.06 2.59
CA SER A 198 4.43 -2.06 3.66
C SER A 198 3.06 -2.74 3.75
N GLY A 199 1.98 -1.96 3.65
CA GLY A 199 0.60 -2.46 3.71
C GLY A 199 0.20 -3.40 2.57
N ASN A 200 1.00 -3.48 1.51
CA ASN A 200 0.76 -4.35 0.36
C ASN A 200 1.70 -5.57 0.32
N LEU A 201 2.68 -5.68 1.23
CA LEU A 201 3.57 -6.85 1.33
C LEU A 201 2.79 -8.16 1.50
N LEU A 202 1.89 -8.22 2.49
CA LEU A 202 1.09 -9.42 2.77
C LEU A 202 0.15 -9.80 1.60
N PRO A 203 -0.65 -8.88 1.02
CA PRO A 203 -1.45 -9.17 -0.17
C PRO A 203 -0.62 -9.71 -1.35
N VAL A 204 0.54 -9.12 -1.64
CA VAL A 204 1.41 -9.55 -2.73
C VAL A 204 2.04 -10.92 -2.43
N ALA A 205 2.51 -11.13 -1.20
CA ALA A 205 3.04 -12.41 -0.75
C ALA A 205 2.01 -13.54 -0.89
N LYS A 206 0.76 -13.30 -0.49
CA LYS A 206 -0.33 -14.27 -0.66
C LYS A 206 -0.61 -14.55 -2.14
N ALA A 207 -0.65 -13.52 -2.99
CA ALA A 207 -0.87 -13.68 -4.42
C ALA A 207 0.24 -14.49 -5.09
N LEU A 208 1.50 -14.25 -4.73
CA LEU A 208 2.65 -14.98 -5.25
C LEU A 208 2.75 -16.40 -4.71
N ARG A 209 2.46 -16.65 -3.43
CA ARG A 209 2.38 -18.01 -2.88
C ARG A 209 1.29 -18.84 -3.56
N ALA A 210 0.14 -18.24 -3.85
CA ALA A 210 -0.92 -18.92 -4.59
C ALA A 210 -0.50 -19.26 -6.04
N LYS A 211 0.23 -18.36 -6.71
CA LYS A 211 0.73 -18.58 -8.07
C LYS A 211 1.90 -19.57 -8.14
N TYR A 212 2.77 -19.55 -7.13
CA TYR A 212 3.97 -20.36 -7.05
C TYR A 212 4.03 -21.10 -5.70
N PRO A 213 3.27 -22.20 -5.53
CA PRO A 213 3.14 -22.86 -4.23
C PRO A 213 4.46 -23.33 -3.63
N CYS A 214 5.39 -23.78 -4.47
CA CYS A 214 6.66 -24.39 -4.05
C CYS A 214 7.88 -23.46 -4.13
N ILE A 215 7.74 -22.20 -4.54
CA ILE A 215 8.88 -21.30 -4.66
C ILE A 215 9.29 -20.76 -3.29
N ASP A 216 10.58 -20.52 -3.07
CA ASP A 216 11.01 -19.82 -1.86
C ASP A 216 10.61 -18.35 -1.95
N LEU A 217 9.91 -17.86 -0.92
CA LEU A 217 9.52 -16.46 -0.83
C LEU A 217 10.33 -15.79 0.25
N TYR A 218 11.08 -14.77 -0.14
CA TYR A 218 11.78 -13.89 0.79
C TYR A 218 11.06 -12.55 0.84
N ILE A 219 10.83 -12.01 2.05
CA ILE A 219 10.26 -10.69 2.24
C ILE A 219 11.37 -9.76 2.73
N ALA A 220 11.72 -8.78 1.91
CA ALA A 220 12.70 -7.75 2.20
C ALA A 220 12.05 -6.61 2.96
N ALA A 221 12.44 -6.46 4.22
CA ALA A 221 12.01 -5.39 5.10
C ALA A 221 12.86 -4.13 4.87
N ASP A 222 12.19 -2.98 4.85
CA ASP A 222 12.82 -1.71 5.16
C ASP A 222 12.95 -1.63 6.70
N ASP A 223 14.14 -1.27 7.19
CA ASP A 223 14.44 -1.13 8.61
C ASP A 223 14.20 0.32 9.04
N ASP A 224 12.92 0.66 9.27
CA ASP A 224 12.42 1.98 9.70
C ASP A 224 12.81 2.27 11.17
N TRP A 225 14.11 2.19 11.49
CA TRP A 225 14.66 2.20 12.84
C TRP A 225 14.37 3.49 13.63
N THR A 226 14.07 4.59 12.93
CA THR A 226 13.69 5.88 13.53
C THR A 226 12.18 5.99 13.78
N THR A 227 11.37 5.08 13.24
CA THR A 227 9.91 5.11 13.36
C THR A 227 9.44 4.17 14.48
N PRO A 228 8.65 4.64 15.47
CA PRO A 228 8.11 3.78 16.51
C PRO A 228 7.39 2.55 15.95
N GLY A 229 7.78 1.36 16.41
CA GLY A 229 7.19 0.09 15.98
C GLY A 229 7.76 -0.47 14.67
N ASN A 230 8.68 0.22 14.00
CA ASN A 230 9.36 -0.22 12.77
C ASN A 230 8.38 -0.88 11.77
N PRO A 231 7.47 -0.09 11.16
CA PRO A 231 6.35 -0.61 10.38
C PRO A 231 6.80 -1.46 9.19
N GLY A 232 7.89 -1.12 8.49
CA GLY A 232 8.47 -1.93 7.43
C GLY A 232 8.84 -3.34 7.90
N LEU A 233 9.61 -3.45 8.99
CA LEU A 233 9.98 -4.74 9.58
C LEU A 233 8.78 -5.53 10.13
N THR A 234 7.84 -4.85 10.78
CA THR A 234 6.62 -5.47 11.32
C THR A 234 5.76 -6.07 10.21
N ALA A 235 5.50 -5.31 9.14
CA ALA A 235 4.68 -5.76 8.01
C ALA A 235 5.38 -6.89 7.23
N ALA A 236 6.68 -6.79 7.01
CA ALA A 236 7.46 -7.84 6.37
C ALA A 236 7.46 -9.14 7.18
N THR A 237 7.57 -9.04 8.51
CA THR A 237 7.50 -10.19 9.42
C THR A 237 6.13 -10.88 9.36
N GLU A 238 5.03 -10.10 9.40
CA GLU A 238 3.69 -10.64 9.27
C GLU A 238 3.49 -11.34 7.92
N ALA A 239 3.92 -10.70 6.83
CA ALA A 239 3.85 -11.26 5.49
C ALA A 239 4.61 -12.58 5.37
N ALA A 240 5.86 -12.63 5.85
CA ALA A 240 6.70 -13.84 5.82
C ALA A 240 6.02 -14.99 6.57
N ARG A 241 5.57 -14.75 7.81
CA ARG A 241 4.87 -15.76 8.62
C ARG A 241 3.61 -16.28 7.93
N ALA A 242 2.80 -15.38 7.38
CA ALA A 242 1.51 -15.73 6.78
C ALA A 242 1.62 -16.61 5.52
N VAL A 243 2.78 -16.64 4.85
CA VAL A 243 2.98 -17.41 3.61
C VAL A 243 4.05 -18.50 3.72
N GLY A 244 4.56 -18.75 4.94
CA GLY A 244 5.70 -19.64 5.15
C GLY A 244 6.94 -19.19 4.37
N GLY A 245 7.16 -17.88 4.30
CA GLY A 245 8.34 -17.27 3.68
C GLY A 245 9.43 -16.94 4.69
N LEU A 246 10.55 -16.45 4.17
CA LEU A 246 11.72 -16.02 4.93
C LEU A 246 11.76 -14.49 5.00
N LEU A 247 12.25 -13.95 6.11
CA LEU A 247 12.44 -12.52 6.29
C LEU A 247 13.91 -12.16 6.02
N MET A 248 14.14 -11.08 5.27
CA MET A 248 15.46 -10.45 5.16
C MET A 248 15.37 -8.97 5.56
N LYS A 249 16.43 -8.46 6.19
CA LYS A 249 16.58 -7.05 6.53
C LYS A 249 17.99 -6.59 6.18
N PRO A 250 18.20 -5.32 5.83
CA PRO A 250 19.55 -4.79 5.61
C PRO A 250 20.36 -4.82 6.91
N ASP A 251 21.66 -5.10 6.81
CA ASP A 251 22.61 -5.02 7.92
C ASP A 251 23.56 -3.83 7.72
N PHE A 252 23.39 -2.80 8.54
CA PHE A 252 24.21 -1.58 8.49
C PHE A 252 25.41 -1.61 9.45
N ASN A 253 25.74 -2.76 10.06
CA ASN A 253 26.84 -2.86 11.01
C ASN A 253 28.18 -2.42 10.38
N GLY A 254 28.90 -1.56 11.09
CA GLY A 254 30.20 -1.04 10.63
C GLY A 254 30.12 0.00 9.51
N LEU A 255 28.94 0.57 9.26
CA LEU A 255 28.70 1.70 8.36
C LEU A 255 28.21 2.93 9.12
N GLN A 256 28.48 4.12 8.59
CA GLN A 256 27.94 5.36 9.14
C GLN A 256 26.52 5.59 8.62
N ARG A 257 25.54 5.02 9.33
CA ARG A 257 24.12 5.08 8.98
C ARG A 257 23.49 6.42 9.34
N GLY A 258 22.85 7.07 8.36
CA GLY A 258 22.02 8.25 8.55
C GLY A 258 20.58 7.92 8.99
N PRO A 259 19.80 8.94 9.41
CA PRO A 259 18.43 8.75 9.92
C PRO A 259 17.43 8.29 8.86
N LYS A 260 17.77 8.44 7.57
CA LYS A 260 16.96 8.02 6.43
C LYS A 260 17.43 6.73 5.77
N ASP A 261 18.58 6.20 6.19
CA ASP A 261 19.09 4.95 5.64
C ASP A 261 18.34 3.79 6.27
N SER A 262 17.43 3.18 5.54
CA SER A 262 16.54 2.13 6.05
C SER A 262 16.50 0.89 5.19
N ASP A 263 16.84 0.98 3.91
CA ASP A 263 16.61 -0.11 2.96
C ASP A 263 17.91 -0.71 2.37
N PHE A 264 17.77 -1.75 1.54
CA PHE A 264 18.91 -2.39 0.87
C PHE A 264 19.61 -1.47 -0.14
N ASN A 265 18.91 -0.49 -0.71
CA ASN A 265 19.51 0.48 -1.64
C ASN A 265 20.42 1.46 -0.88
N ASP A 266 20.00 1.92 0.29
CA ASP A 266 20.83 2.75 1.17
C ASP A 266 22.05 1.97 1.68
N LEU A 267 21.87 0.67 2.02
CA LEU A 267 22.98 -0.21 2.40
C LEU A 267 24.03 -0.30 1.29
N LYS A 268 23.62 -0.54 0.04
CA LYS A 268 24.52 -0.59 -1.11
C LYS A 268 25.29 0.73 -1.27
N ARG A 269 24.58 1.87 -1.20
CA ARG A 269 25.19 3.20 -1.30
C ARG A 269 26.29 3.40 -0.25
N LEU A 270 26.02 3.08 1.01
CA LEU A 270 26.98 3.23 2.11
C LEU A 270 28.20 2.30 1.99
N ILE A 271 28.01 1.07 1.50
CA ILE A 271 29.13 0.15 1.23
C ILE A 271 30.04 0.75 0.16
N GLN A 272 29.48 1.22 -0.95
CA GLN A 272 30.24 1.82 -2.05
C GLN A 272 30.98 3.10 -1.62
N GLU A 273 30.36 3.96 -0.82
CA GLU A 273 31.00 5.15 -0.26
C GLU A 273 32.19 4.79 0.64
N LYS A 274 32.05 3.73 1.45
CA LYS A 274 33.13 3.24 2.32
C LYS A 274 34.29 2.66 1.52
N GLU A 275 34.02 1.90 0.47
CA GLU A 275 35.04 1.32 -0.43
C GLU A 275 35.78 2.41 -1.22
N ALA A 276 35.08 3.44 -1.70
CA ALA A 276 35.70 4.56 -2.42
C ALA A 276 36.56 5.48 -1.52
N SER A 277 36.41 5.39 -0.20
CA SER A 277 37.17 6.17 0.78
C SER A 277 38.40 5.43 1.33
N GLN A 278 38.64 4.20 0.90
CA GLN A 278 39.80 3.36 1.24
C GLN A 278 40.83 3.37 0.12
#